data_AF-A0A7Y6CGH2-F1
#
_entry.id   AF-A0A7Y6CGH2-F1
#
_cell.length_a   1.000
_cell.length_b   1.000
_cell.length_c   1.000
_cell.angle_alpha   90.00
_cell.angle_beta   90.00
_cell.angle_gamma   90.00
#
_symmetry.space_group_name_H-M   'P 1'
#
loop_
_entity.id
_entity.type
_entity.pdbx_description
1 polymer ?
#
loop_
_entity_poly.entity_id
_entity_poly.type
_entity_poly.pdbx_seq_one_letter_code
_entity_poly.pdbx_strand_id
1 'polypeptide(L)'
;MERAQLTGEEGFGLIELLIAMVVMQIALLAIIGAFGASAVGLARASRLNTAAVLADTQIELYRAMPYDAIGLDTAGAPTTGTYVSDTSFCPSGQTPVCGNTAPRNNAGGGSWSCTATSGTTAVSVYFSANGINPCVAHRLVSSTTQPPSPDKQTYYVDTYVSWAAPVTASRAVKQVSVVVRNSTNGRALASQVSTFDCSTGNPLGAAPCL
;
A
#
# COMPACT_ATOMS: atom_id res chain seq x y z
N MET A 1 44.38 -72.39 -14.86
CA MET A 1 43.58 -71.21 -15.23
C MET A 1 42.74 -70.93 -14.00
N GLU A 2 43.04 -69.92 -13.20
CA GLU A 2 42.64 -68.53 -13.44
C GLU A 2 43.60 -67.56 -12.74
N ARG A 3 43.87 -66.42 -13.37
CA ARG A 3 44.91 -65.46 -12.99
C ARG A 3 44.41 -64.57 -11.86
N ALA A 4 45.19 -64.44 -10.78
CA ALA A 4 44.99 -63.39 -9.79
C ALA A 4 45.21 -62.01 -10.44
N GLN A 5 44.17 -61.17 -10.42
CA GLN A 5 44.28 -59.75 -10.75
C GLN A 5 44.60 -58.98 -9.46
N LEU A 6 45.79 -58.38 -9.39
CA LEU A 6 46.12 -57.34 -8.41
C LEU A 6 46.17 -56.03 -9.18
N THR A 7 45.23 -55.10 -8.96
CA THR A 7 45.33 -53.74 -9.53
C THR A 7 44.57 -52.70 -8.70
N GLY A 8 45.26 -52.06 -7.74
CA GLY A 8 45.36 -50.60 -7.75
C GLY A 8 44.53 -49.69 -6.81
N GLU A 9 43.97 -50.14 -5.69
CA GLU A 9 43.08 -49.28 -4.85
C GLU A 9 43.74 -48.59 -3.63
N GLU A 10 45.05 -48.75 -3.38
CA GLU A 10 45.70 -48.29 -2.13
C GLU A 10 46.19 -46.81 -2.11
N GLY A 11 46.08 -46.08 -3.22
CA GLY A 11 46.58 -44.68 -3.32
C GLY A 11 45.50 -43.60 -3.50
N PHE A 12 44.26 -43.99 -3.83
CA PHE A 12 43.20 -43.05 -4.21
C PHE A 12 42.37 -42.53 -3.02
N GLY A 13 42.34 -43.23 -1.88
CA GLY A 13 41.48 -42.85 -0.74
C GLY A 13 41.86 -41.53 -0.05
N LEU A 14 43.15 -41.17 0.02
CA LEU A 14 43.58 -39.90 0.63
C LEU A 14 43.28 -38.70 -0.27
N ILE A 15 43.47 -38.84 -1.59
CA ILE A 15 43.14 -37.77 -2.54
C ILE A 15 41.62 -37.61 -2.68
N GLU A 16 40.87 -38.70 -2.58
CA GLU A 16 39.41 -38.69 -2.59
C GLU A 16 38.83 -38.00 -1.34
N LEU A 17 39.41 -38.24 -0.16
CA LEU A 17 39.05 -37.51 1.07
C LEU A 17 39.41 -36.02 0.99
N LEU A 18 40.55 -35.67 0.38
CA LEU A 18 40.95 -34.28 0.17
C LEU A 18 39.97 -33.58 -0.79
N ILE A 19 39.62 -34.24 -1.89
CA ILE A 19 38.61 -33.75 -2.83
C ILE A 19 37.25 -33.63 -2.15
N ALA A 20 36.82 -34.62 -1.36
CA ALA A 20 35.56 -34.59 -0.62
C ALA A 20 35.50 -33.41 0.36
N MET A 21 36.59 -33.16 1.09
CA MET A 21 36.69 -32.02 2.01
C MET A 21 36.66 -30.68 1.26
N VAL A 22 37.28 -30.58 0.08
CA VAL A 22 37.24 -29.38 -0.76
C VAL A 22 35.84 -29.14 -1.34
N VAL A 23 35.20 -30.18 -1.87
CA VAL A 23 33.82 -30.09 -2.39
C VAL A 23 32.85 -29.70 -1.27
N MET A 24 33.02 -30.24 -0.06
CA MET A 24 32.20 -29.86 1.10
C MET A 24 32.40 -28.38 1.48
N GLN A 25 33.63 -27.86 1.43
CA GLN A 25 33.89 -26.44 1.68
C GLN A 25 33.20 -25.54 0.65
N ILE A 26 33.27 -25.92 -0.63
CA ILE A 26 32.59 -25.18 -1.70
C ILE A 26 31.07 -25.22 -1.51
N ALA A 27 30.52 -26.38 -1.15
CA ALA A 27 29.10 -26.54 -0.88
C ALA A 27 28.61 -25.66 0.29
N LEU A 28 29.37 -25.62 1.40
CA LEU A 28 29.03 -24.78 2.55
C LEU A 28 29.05 -23.29 2.22
N LEU A 29 30.03 -22.82 1.45
CA LEU A 29 30.10 -21.43 0.99
C LEU A 29 28.90 -21.08 0.08
N ALA A 30 28.52 -21.99 -0.82
CA ALA A 30 27.36 -21.81 -1.69
C ALA A 30 26.06 -21.68 -0.89
N ILE A 31 25.87 -22.51 0.14
CA ILE A 31 24.69 -22.50 0.99
C ILE A 31 24.59 -21.19 1.79
N ILE A 32 25.71 -20.68 2.35
CA ILE A 32 25.72 -19.40 3.05
C ILE A 32 25.32 -18.27 2.11
N GLY A 33 25.83 -18.27 0.87
CA GLY A 33 25.41 -17.32 -0.16
C GLY A 33 23.91 -17.40 -0.46
N ALA A 34 23.37 -18.60 -0.59
CA ALA A 34 21.94 -18.84 -0.83
C ALA A 34 21.06 -18.35 0.34
N PHE A 35 21.48 -18.58 1.59
CA PHE A 35 20.77 -18.07 2.77
C PHE A 35 20.80 -16.55 2.86
N GLY A 36 21.93 -15.92 2.54
CA GLY A 36 22.04 -14.46 2.48
C GLY A 36 21.07 -13.84 1.47
N ALA A 37 20.98 -14.41 0.27
CA ALA A 37 20.03 -13.98 -0.76
C ALA A 37 18.57 -14.20 -0.31
N SER A 38 18.29 -15.33 0.35
CA SER A 38 16.95 -15.64 0.87
C SER A 38 16.49 -14.66 1.95
N ALA A 39 17.39 -14.24 2.85
CA ALA A 39 17.07 -13.25 3.89
C ALA A 39 16.67 -11.89 3.29
N VAL A 40 17.37 -11.43 2.26
CA VAL A 40 17.03 -10.19 1.55
C VAL A 40 15.72 -10.32 0.79
N GLY A 41 15.48 -11.47 0.16
CA GLY A 41 14.22 -11.79 -0.51
C GLY A 41 13.02 -11.72 0.44
N LEU A 42 13.14 -12.32 1.62
CA LEU A 42 12.11 -12.30 2.65
C LEU A 42 11.85 -10.90 3.19
N ALA A 43 12.89 -10.10 3.45
CA ALA A 43 12.73 -8.71 3.91
C ALA A 43 12.04 -7.81 2.87
N ARG A 44 12.26 -8.07 1.58
CA ARG A 44 11.54 -7.38 0.50
C ARG A 44 10.08 -7.83 0.43
N ALA A 45 9.84 -9.14 0.54
CA ALA A 45 8.49 -9.70 0.54
C ALA A 45 7.66 -9.18 1.72
N SER A 46 8.23 -9.11 2.93
CA SER A 46 7.53 -8.58 4.11
C SER A 46 7.11 -7.12 3.90
N ARG A 47 7.99 -6.30 3.32
CA ARG A 47 7.68 -4.89 3.03
C ARG A 47 6.56 -4.71 2.02
N LEU A 48 6.50 -5.58 1.00
CA LEU A 48 5.43 -5.57 0.00
C LEU A 48 4.09 -5.99 0.62
N ASN A 49 4.09 -7.03 1.46
CA ASN A 49 2.90 -7.47 2.17
C ASN A 49 2.37 -6.40 3.13
N THR A 50 3.24 -5.75 3.91
CA THR A 50 2.86 -4.62 4.77
C THR A 50 2.26 -3.49 3.94
N ALA A 51 2.89 -3.13 2.82
CA ALA A 51 2.37 -2.09 1.94
C ALA A 51 1.00 -2.44 1.34
N ALA A 52 0.77 -3.69 0.96
CA ALA A 52 -0.53 -4.17 0.47
C ALA A 52 -1.60 -4.04 1.55
N VAL A 53 -1.33 -4.51 2.78
CA VAL A 53 -2.27 -4.40 3.90
C VAL A 53 -2.60 -2.95 4.23
N LEU A 54 -1.62 -2.04 4.16
CA LEU A 54 -1.86 -0.60 4.37
C LEU A 54 -2.76 0.00 3.28
N ALA A 55 -2.59 -0.42 2.02
CA ALA A 55 -3.46 0.00 0.91
C ALA A 55 -4.88 -0.54 1.09
N ASP A 56 -5.02 -1.83 1.38
CA ASP A 56 -6.29 -2.50 1.65
C ASP A 56 -7.03 -1.83 2.80
N THR A 57 -6.36 -1.62 3.93
CA THR A 57 -6.96 -0.98 5.10
C THR A 57 -7.49 0.41 4.76
N GLN A 58 -6.73 1.20 3.98
CA GLN A 58 -7.16 2.53 3.58
C GLN A 58 -8.40 2.47 2.68
N ILE A 59 -8.46 1.56 1.70
CA ILE A 59 -9.63 1.38 0.84
C ILE A 59 -10.83 0.85 1.62
N GLU A 60 -10.65 -0.06 2.58
CA GLU A 60 -11.72 -0.55 3.43
C GLU A 60 -12.33 0.57 4.29
N LEU A 61 -11.53 1.53 4.77
CA LEU A 61 -12.05 2.72 5.44
C LEU A 61 -12.92 3.56 4.49
N TYR A 62 -12.53 3.71 3.23
CA TYR A 62 -13.38 4.37 2.22
C TYR A 62 -14.66 3.59 1.90
N ARG A 63 -14.62 2.26 1.92
CA ARG A 63 -15.80 1.39 1.73
C ARG A 63 -16.79 1.46 2.87
N ALA A 64 -16.33 1.75 4.09
CA ALA A 64 -17.20 1.97 5.23
C ALA A 64 -17.90 3.33 5.23
N MET A 65 -17.48 4.27 4.37
CA MET A 65 -18.04 5.62 4.34
C MET A 65 -19.23 5.75 3.37
N PRO A 66 -20.22 6.60 3.71
CA PRO A 66 -21.25 6.97 2.76
C PRO A 66 -20.66 7.79 1.61
N TYR A 67 -21.28 7.67 0.44
CA TYR A 67 -20.79 8.27 -0.80
C TYR A 67 -20.56 9.79 -0.70
N ASP A 68 -21.38 10.51 0.06
CA ASP A 68 -21.27 11.97 0.26
C ASP A 68 -20.00 12.38 1.02
N ALA A 69 -19.60 11.57 2.00
CA ALA A 69 -18.40 11.75 2.81
C ALA A 69 -17.11 11.35 2.07
N ILE A 70 -17.19 10.62 0.95
CA ILE A 70 -16.00 10.27 0.15
C ILE A 70 -15.42 11.55 -0.45
N GLY A 71 -14.25 11.94 0.05
CA GLY A 71 -13.45 13.05 -0.46
C GLY A 71 -12.18 13.24 0.36
N LEU A 72 -11.43 14.28 0.02
CA LEU A 72 -10.22 14.69 0.72
C LEU A 72 -10.39 16.11 1.25
N ASP A 73 -9.85 16.39 2.43
CA ASP A 73 -9.77 17.77 2.91
C ASP A 73 -8.62 18.48 2.18
N THR A 74 -8.97 19.25 1.15
CA THR A 74 -8.00 20.01 0.35
C THR A 74 -7.41 21.19 1.11
N ALA A 75 -8.04 21.66 2.19
CA ALA A 75 -7.50 22.71 3.06
C ALA A 75 -6.47 22.15 4.06
N GLY A 76 -6.58 20.87 4.42
CA GLY A 76 -5.65 20.14 5.29
C GLY A 76 -4.48 19.44 4.58
N ALA A 77 -4.31 19.61 3.27
CA ALA A 77 -3.19 19.00 2.54
C ALA A 77 -1.92 19.88 2.64
N PRO A 78 -0.75 19.42 3.18
CA PRO A 78 -0.44 18.17 3.88
C PRO A 78 0.16 18.36 5.30
N THR A 79 0.01 17.38 6.21
CA THR A 79 0.69 17.40 7.52
C THR A 79 2.17 16.99 7.49
N THR A 80 2.67 16.38 6.39
CA THR A 80 4.08 15.92 6.30
C THR A 80 4.80 16.12 4.95
N GLY A 81 4.13 16.61 3.88
CA GLY A 81 4.79 16.89 2.59
C GLY A 81 3.86 16.82 1.37
N THR A 82 4.27 17.41 0.24
CA THR A 82 3.56 17.30 -1.04
C THR A 82 3.57 15.86 -1.55
N TYR A 83 2.56 15.45 -2.33
CA TYR A 83 2.53 14.13 -2.96
C TYR A 83 3.85 13.84 -3.67
N VAL A 84 4.59 12.90 -3.12
CA VAL A 84 5.96 12.66 -3.55
C VAL A 84 5.87 11.87 -4.85
N SER A 85 6.24 12.49 -5.97
CA SER A 85 6.56 11.84 -7.25
C SER A 85 5.42 11.33 -8.14
N ASP A 86 4.17 11.76 -7.96
CA ASP A 86 3.08 11.32 -8.83
C ASP A 86 2.66 12.36 -9.89
N THR A 87 3.43 12.47 -10.98
CA THR A 87 3.13 13.42 -12.07
C THR A 87 1.94 12.99 -12.92
N SER A 88 1.52 11.72 -12.84
CA SER A 88 0.34 11.20 -13.56
C SER A 88 -0.96 11.54 -12.84
N PHE A 89 -0.97 11.51 -11.50
CA PHE A 89 -2.12 11.90 -10.69
C PHE A 89 -2.09 13.39 -10.26
N CYS A 90 -0.90 14.00 -10.23
CA CYS A 90 -0.67 15.40 -9.87
C CYS A 90 0.30 16.06 -10.87
N PRO A 91 -0.20 16.68 -11.96
CA PRO A 91 0.66 17.36 -12.92
C PRO A 91 1.59 18.38 -12.27
N SER A 92 2.82 18.47 -12.76
CA SER A 92 3.82 19.42 -12.25
C SER A 92 3.29 20.86 -12.31
N GLY A 93 3.31 21.56 -11.18
CA GLY A 93 2.79 22.93 -11.05
C GLY A 93 1.53 23.08 -10.19
N GLN A 94 0.93 21.97 -9.73
CA GLN A 94 -0.18 21.99 -8.77
C GLN A 94 0.31 21.72 -7.34
N THR A 95 0.55 22.78 -6.57
CA THR A 95 0.77 22.73 -5.12
C THR A 95 -0.53 23.03 -4.37
N PRO A 96 -1.00 22.20 -3.42
CA PRO A 96 -1.00 20.74 -3.28
C PRO A 96 -2.35 20.14 -3.75
N VAL A 97 -2.98 20.77 -4.75
CA VAL A 97 -4.27 20.33 -5.28
C VAL A 97 -3.99 19.39 -6.44
N CYS A 98 -3.67 18.12 -6.15
CA CYS A 98 -3.98 17.07 -7.13
C CYS A 98 -5.49 17.15 -7.43
N GLY A 99 -5.98 16.58 -8.53
CA GLY A 99 -7.40 16.62 -8.95
C GLY A 99 -8.38 15.90 -7.99
N ASN A 100 -8.21 16.15 -6.71
CA ASN A 100 -8.83 15.60 -5.55
C ASN A 100 -10.19 16.27 -5.39
N THR A 101 -11.22 15.45 -5.34
CA THR A 101 -12.57 15.94 -5.11
C THR A 101 -12.79 16.14 -3.62
N ALA A 102 -13.19 17.35 -3.24
CA ALA A 102 -13.73 17.59 -1.90
C ALA A 102 -14.99 16.75 -1.67
N PRO A 103 -15.30 16.35 -0.43
CA PRO A 103 -16.58 15.73 -0.11
C PRO A 103 -17.73 16.64 -0.54
N ARG A 104 -18.80 16.04 -1.06
CA ARG A 104 -19.98 16.76 -1.54
C ARG A 104 -21.21 16.01 -1.12
N ASN A 105 -22.20 16.73 -0.61
CA ASN A 105 -23.50 16.15 -0.34
C ASN A 105 -24.22 15.79 -1.65
N ASN A 106 -25.02 14.73 -1.58
CA ASN A 106 -25.78 14.25 -2.75
C ASN A 106 -26.91 15.21 -3.16
N ALA A 107 -27.28 16.15 -2.28
CA ALA A 107 -28.35 17.11 -2.48
C ALA A 107 -27.93 18.39 -3.24
N GLY A 108 -26.74 18.42 -3.88
CA GLY A 108 -26.26 19.59 -4.64
C GLY A 108 -25.90 20.81 -3.78
N GLY A 109 -25.68 20.61 -2.49
CA GLY A 109 -25.13 21.64 -1.59
C GLY A 109 -23.62 21.80 -1.71
N GLY A 110 -23.08 22.76 -0.96
CA GLY A 110 -21.66 23.08 -0.96
C GLY A 110 -20.77 21.91 -0.46
N SER A 111 -19.48 21.99 -0.79
CA SER A 111 -18.48 21.04 -0.32
C SER A 111 -18.48 20.93 1.22
N TRP A 112 -18.41 19.71 1.74
CA TRP A 112 -18.25 19.45 3.17
C TRP A 112 -16.77 19.33 3.54
N SER A 113 -16.44 19.60 4.80
CA SER A 113 -15.13 19.28 5.35
C SER A 113 -15.11 17.85 5.89
N CYS A 114 -13.94 17.21 5.80
CA CYS A 114 -13.71 15.88 6.38
C CYS A 114 -13.50 15.92 7.90
N THR A 115 -13.66 17.10 8.52
CA THR A 115 -13.26 17.40 9.89
C THR A 115 -14.46 17.77 10.77
N ALA A 116 -15.64 18.00 10.17
CA ALA A 116 -16.81 18.44 10.90
C ALA A 116 -17.72 17.27 11.34
N THR A 117 -18.02 17.27 12.63
CA THR A 117 -19.24 16.70 13.21
C THR A 117 -20.45 17.25 12.45
N SER A 118 -21.00 16.44 11.54
CA SER A 118 -22.29 16.73 10.91
C SER A 118 -23.38 16.80 11.99
N GLY A 119 -24.39 17.65 11.78
CA GLY A 119 -25.64 17.69 12.55
C GLY A 119 -26.45 16.38 12.50
N THR A 120 -25.88 15.29 11.97
CA THR A 120 -26.24 13.91 12.25
C THR A 120 -25.02 13.17 12.82
N THR A 121 -25.21 12.52 13.96
CA THR A 121 -24.23 11.77 14.78
C THR A 121 -23.48 10.64 14.04
N ALA A 122 -23.80 10.33 12.79
CA ALA A 122 -23.25 9.19 12.06
C ALA A 122 -21.87 9.43 11.42
N VAL A 123 -21.49 10.69 11.13
CA VAL A 123 -20.29 10.98 10.33
C VAL A 123 -19.00 10.89 11.15
N SER A 124 -19.02 11.30 12.43
CA SER A 124 -17.84 11.24 13.32
C SER A 124 -17.32 9.83 13.60
N VAL A 125 -18.15 8.79 13.39
CA VAL A 125 -17.80 7.40 13.73
C VAL A 125 -16.84 6.79 12.69
N TYR A 126 -16.88 7.26 11.44
CA TYR A 126 -16.07 6.73 10.34
C TYR A 126 -14.62 7.23 10.35
N PHE A 127 -14.32 8.32 11.07
CA PHE A 127 -12.99 8.94 11.12
C PHE A 127 -12.03 8.34 12.15
N SER A 128 -12.53 7.43 13.01
CA SER A 128 -11.78 6.95 14.19
C SER A 128 -11.63 5.44 14.26
N ALA A 129 -12.09 4.67 13.27
CA ALA A 129 -11.82 3.24 13.26
C ALA A 129 -10.30 3.02 13.11
N ASN A 130 -9.63 2.76 14.24
CA ASN A 130 -8.17 2.59 14.39
C ASN A 130 -7.30 3.87 14.39
N GLY A 131 -7.87 5.06 14.59
CA GLY A 131 -7.08 6.32 14.68
C GLY A 131 -6.54 6.82 13.34
N ILE A 132 -7.08 6.31 12.22
CA ILE A 132 -6.72 6.69 10.87
C ILE A 132 -7.80 7.61 10.31
N ASN A 133 -7.45 8.85 9.94
CA ASN A 133 -8.34 9.72 9.18
C ASN A 133 -8.22 9.38 7.68
N PRO A 134 -9.26 8.78 7.05
CA PRO A 134 -9.20 8.38 5.64
C PRO A 134 -9.06 9.58 4.70
N CYS A 135 -9.50 10.76 5.12
CA CYS A 135 -9.52 11.96 4.28
C CYS A 135 -8.19 12.73 4.22
N VAL A 136 -7.15 12.21 4.87
CA VAL A 136 -5.79 12.75 4.76
C VAL A 136 -5.19 12.29 3.45
N ALA A 137 -4.98 13.26 2.56
CA ALA A 137 -4.34 13.14 1.26
C ALA A 137 -3.02 12.35 1.28
N HIS A 138 -2.14 12.69 2.22
CA HIS A 138 -0.80 12.10 2.34
C HIS A 138 -0.52 11.81 3.81
N ARG A 139 -0.27 10.54 4.14
CA ARG A 139 -0.01 10.11 5.51
C ARG A 139 1.31 9.35 5.62
N LEU A 140 2.15 9.76 6.56
CA LEU A 140 3.28 8.96 7.04
C LEU A 140 2.77 7.83 7.94
N VAL A 141 3.23 6.60 7.71
CA VAL A 141 3.05 5.45 8.61
C VAL A 141 4.42 4.96 9.03
N SER A 142 4.70 4.91 10.34
CA SER A 142 6.01 4.55 10.89
C SER A 142 5.84 3.73 12.18
N SER A 143 6.93 3.36 12.83
CA SER A 143 6.87 2.71 14.15
C SER A 143 6.24 3.56 15.26
N THR A 144 6.11 4.88 15.04
CA THR A 144 5.55 5.82 16.02
C THR A 144 4.13 6.26 15.69
N THR A 145 3.59 5.85 14.54
CA THR A 145 2.19 6.15 14.18
C THR A 145 1.24 5.22 14.91
N GLN A 146 -0.05 5.59 14.96
CA GLN A 146 -1.09 4.72 15.48
C GLN A 146 -2.09 4.42 14.36
N PRO A 147 -2.24 3.15 13.93
CA PRO A 147 -1.45 1.99 14.36
C PRO A 147 0.02 2.07 13.87
N PRO A 148 0.97 1.45 14.58
CA PRO A 148 2.37 1.46 14.18
C PRO A 148 2.61 0.53 12.99
N SER A 149 3.62 0.86 12.19
CA SER A 149 4.07 0.00 11.10
C SER A 149 4.55 -1.35 11.66
N PRO A 150 3.97 -2.48 11.21
CA PRO A 150 4.31 -3.82 11.73
C PRO A 150 5.79 -4.20 11.59
N ASP A 151 6.49 -3.67 10.58
CA ASP A 151 7.87 -4.01 10.25
C ASP A 151 8.88 -2.93 10.63
N LYS A 152 8.43 -1.91 11.39
CA LYS A 152 9.21 -0.73 11.81
C LYS A 152 9.77 0.11 10.66
N GLN A 153 9.38 -0.16 9.42
CA GLN A 153 9.71 0.68 8.28
C GLN A 153 8.73 1.84 8.18
N THR A 154 9.16 2.89 7.48
CA THR A 154 8.35 4.07 7.23
C THR A 154 7.81 4.05 5.80
N TYR A 155 6.53 4.38 5.68
CA TYR A 155 5.77 4.38 4.44
C TYR A 155 5.05 5.70 4.26
N TYR A 156 4.87 6.08 3.00
CA TYR A 156 3.89 7.11 2.62
C TYR A 156 2.66 6.43 2.05
N VAL A 157 1.49 6.79 2.58
CA VAL A 157 0.18 6.39 2.05
C VAL A 157 -0.43 7.61 1.40
N ASP A 158 -0.43 7.63 0.08
CA ASP A 158 -1.02 8.68 -0.75
C ASP A 158 -2.41 8.25 -1.18
N THR A 159 -3.41 9.12 -1.03
CA THR A 159 -4.76 8.88 -1.51
C THR A 159 -5.16 9.94 -2.53
N TYR A 160 -5.68 9.51 -3.67
CA TYR A 160 -6.20 10.36 -4.72
C TYR A 160 -7.69 10.07 -4.90
N VAL A 161 -8.51 11.09 -5.02
CA VAL A 161 -9.95 10.92 -5.27
C VAL A 161 -10.35 11.73 -6.50
N SER A 162 -10.74 11.07 -7.57
CA SER A 162 -11.18 11.72 -8.81
C SER A 162 -12.60 11.32 -9.17
N TRP A 163 -13.24 12.11 -10.02
CA TRP A 163 -14.44 11.68 -10.72
C TRP A 163 -14.05 10.66 -11.80
N ALA A 164 -14.65 9.48 -11.76
CA ALA A 164 -14.54 8.55 -12.88
C ALA A 164 -15.44 9.05 -14.03
N ALA A 165 -14.95 8.97 -15.26
CA ALA A 165 -15.73 9.37 -16.43
C ALA A 165 -17.03 8.54 -16.49
N PRO A 166 -18.21 9.18 -16.57
CA PRO A 166 -19.47 8.44 -16.60
C PRO A 166 -19.53 7.62 -17.90
N VAL A 167 -19.70 6.31 -17.77
CA VAL A 167 -19.91 5.41 -18.93
C VAL A 167 -21.21 5.70 -19.68
N THR A 168 -22.16 6.40 -19.04
CA THR A 168 -23.34 7.01 -19.66
C THR A 168 -23.93 8.02 -18.68
N ALA A 169 -24.37 9.18 -19.18
CA ALA A 169 -24.88 10.29 -18.36
C ALA A 169 -26.02 9.85 -17.42
N SER A 170 -25.76 9.80 -16.11
CA SER A 170 -26.71 10.12 -15.03
C SER A 170 -26.21 9.71 -13.63
N ARG A 171 -25.15 8.91 -13.50
CA ARG A 171 -24.59 8.52 -12.18
C ARG A 171 -23.15 8.96 -12.02
N ALA A 172 -22.93 9.86 -11.07
CA ALA A 172 -21.61 10.35 -10.74
C ALA A 172 -20.85 9.26 -9.96
N VAL A 173 -19.71 8.81 -10.47
CA VAL A 173 -18.89 7.77 -9.83
C VAL A 173 -17.60 8.40 -9.32
N LYS A 174 -17.26 8.14 -8.06
CA LYS A 174 -15.97 8.54 -7.48
C LYS A 174 -14.99 7.39 -7.60
N GLN A 175 -13.76 7.66 -7.98
CA GLN A 175 -12.65 6.71 -7.98
C GLN A 175 -11.66 7.13 -6.90
N VAL A 176 -11.41 6.25 -5.95
CA VAL A 176 -10.37 6.42 -4.93
C VAL A 176 -9.20 5.53 -5.33
N SER A 177 -8.01 6.13 -5.43
CA SER A 177 -6.75 5.43 -5.69
C SER A 177 -5.84 5.64 -4.48
N VAL A 178 -5.38 4.55 -3.86
CA VAL A 178 -4.42 4.57 -2.76
C VAL A 178 -3.09 4.02 -3.27
N VAL A 179 -2.00 4.73 -3.00
CA VAL A 179 -0.64 4.30 -3.35
C VAL A 179 0.21 4.30 -2.09
N VAL A 180 0.83 3.15 -1.80
CA VAL A 180 1.75 3.00 -0.68
C VAL A 180 3.17 2.98 -1.21
N ARG A 181 4.00 3.92 -0.74
CA ARG A 181 5.37 4.14 -1.19
C ARG A 181 6.36 3.93 -0.05
N ASN A 182 7.57 3.53 -0.42
CA ASN A 182 8.70 3.54 0.49
C ASN A 182 9.11 5.00 0.79
N SER A 183 9.32 5.34 2.07
CA SER A 183 9.60 6.73 2.45
C SER A 183 10.99 7.24 2.06
N THR A 184 11.95 6.34 1.82
CA THR A 184 13.34 6.69 1.50
C THR A 184 13.53 7.08 0.04
N ASN A 185 12.85 6.40 -0.88
CA ASN A 185 13.04 6.59 -2.33
C ASN A 185 11.75 6.90 -3.11
N GLY A 186 10.60 7.02 -2.44
CA GLY A 186 9.31 7.33 -3.08
C GLY A 186 8.79 6.22 -4.00
N ARG A 187 9.44 5.05 -4.04
CA ARG A 187 9.06 3.94 -4.91
C ARG A 187 7.72 3.37 -4.46
N ALA A 188 6.76 3.30 -5.38
CA ALA A 188 5.49 2.61 -5.15
C ALA A 188 5.76 1.11 -4.87
N LEU A 189 5.16 0.63 -3.79
CA LEU A 189 5.25 -0.76 -3.32
C LEU A 189 3.95 -1.51 -3.54
N ALA A 190 2.83 -0.84 -3.29
CA ALA A 190 1.49 -1.34 -3.52
C ALA A 190 0.57 -0.20 -3.95
N SER A 191 -0.45 -0.51 -4.73
CA SER A 191 -1.48 0.44 -5.13
C SER A 191 -2.82 -0.28 -5.22
N GLN A 192 -3.88 0.40 -4.83
CA GLN A 192 -5.24 -0.11 -4.92
C GLN A 192 -6.17 0.97 -5.42
N VAL A 193 -7.20 0.56 -6.16
CA VAL A 193 -8.20 1.45 -6.73
C VAL A 193 -9.57 0.88 -6.44
N SER A 194 -10.51 1.73 -6.03
CA SER A 194 -11.91 1.36 -5.86
C SER A 194 -12.79 2.46 -6.44
N THR A 195 -13.91 2.06 -7.04
CA THR A 195 -14.95 2.98 -7.49
C THR A 195 -16.15 2.92 -6.56
N PHE A 196 -16.83 4.05 -6.43
CA PHE A 196 -17.98 4.23 -5.54
C PHE A 196 -19.09 4.92 -6.31
N ASP A 197 -20.26 4.29 -6.34
CA ASP A 197 -21.49 4.85 -6.90
C ASP A 197 -22.35 5.47 -5.80
N CYS A 198 -23.35 6.25 -6.20
CA CYS A 198 -24.29 6.98 -5.36
C CYS A 198 -25.02 6.13 -4.29
N SER A 199 -25.10 4.82 -4.49
CA SER A 199 -25.71 3.87 -3.56
C SER A 199 -24.79 3.44 -2.41
N THR A 200 -23.51 3.80 -2.43
CA THR A 200 -22.53 3.37 -1.42
C THR A 200 -22.83 3.99 -0.06
N GLY A 201 -23.11 3.15 0.95
CA GLY A 201 -23.23 3.54 2.36
C GLY A 201 -24.35 4.54 2.68
N ASN A 202 -25.23 4.85 1.72
CA ASN A 202 -26.25 5.87 1.87
C ASN A 202 -27.46 5.30 2.65
N PRO A 203 -27.99 5.98 3.68
CA PRO A 203 -29.14 5.48 4.43
C PRO A 203 -30.41 5.42 3.56
N LEU A 204 -31.37 4.59 3.97
CA LEU A 204 -32.67 4.48 3.32
C LEU A 204 -33.34 5.87 3.28
N GLY A 205 -33.68 6.35 2.08
CA GLY A 205 -34.34 7.64 1.86
C GLY A 205 -33.41 8.85 1.66
N ALA A 206 -32.10 8.63 1.55
CA ALA A 206 -31.18 9.70 1.18
C ALA A 206 -31.45 10.25 -0.23
N ALA A 207 -31.20 11.55 -0.41
CA ALA A 207 -31.41 12.23 -1.69
C ALA A 207 -30.61 11.56 -2.82
N PRO A 208 -31.18 11.45 -4.04
CA PRO A 208 -30.44 10.93 -5.20
C PRO A 208 -29.26 11.86 -5.51
N CYS A 209 -28.12 11.28 -5.89
CA CYS A 209 -26.99 12.06 -6.39
C CYS A 209 -27.40 12.75 -7.70
N LEU A 210 -27.32 14.08 -7.71
CA LEU A 210 -27.57 14.93 -8.88
C LEU A 210 -26.27 15.23 -9.64
#